data_AF-A0A645J3I5-F1
#
_entry.id   AF-A0A645J3I5-F1
#
_cell.length_a   1.000
_cell.length_b   1.000
_cell.length_c   1.000
_cell.angle_alpha   90.00
_cell.angle_beta   90.00
_cell.angle_gamma   90.00
#
_symmetry.space_group_name_H-M   'P 1'
#
loop_
_entity.id
_entity.type
_entity.pdbx_description
1 polymer ?
#
loop_
_entity_poly.entity_id
_entity_poly.type
_entity_poly.pdbx_seq_one_letter_code
_entity_poly.pdbx_strand_id
1 'polypeptide(L)'
;MLEAIASSILKAAKGVFGTVLCTMLTCTFTNIIAGEQYLSIVIPGRMYSEEFRKRGIHPKMLSRALEDSGTLSSPLVPWNTCGAYIAGTLGVSAFVYAPYALLNIINPLVSLAMIALNYKVARIGDDNEKGLKFEKVN
;
A
#
# COMPACT_ATOMS: atom_id res chain seq x y z
N MET A 1 0.01 2.66 -20.67
CA MET A 1 -0.50 1.28 -20.44
C MET A 1 -0.88 1.04 -18.99
N LEU A 2 0.04 1.15 -18.02
CA LEU A 2 -0.27 0.95 -16.59
C LEU A 2 -1.41 1.86 -16.09
N GLU A 3 -1.40 3.14 -16.44
CA GLU A 3 -2.50 4.05 -16.06
C GLU A 3 -3.88 3.61 -16.57
N ALA A 4 -3.95 2.97 -17.75
CA ALA A 4 -5.21 2.47 -18.30
C ALA A 4 -5.73 1.26 -17.49
N ILE A 5 -4.82 0.41 -17.01
CA ILE A 5 -5.13 -0.69 -16.09
C ILE A 5 -5.61 -0.12 -14.76
N ALA A 6 -4.89 0.84 -14.19
CA ALA A 6 -5.28 1.53 -12.96
C ALA A 6 -6.67 2.14 -13.07
N SER A 7 -6.92 2.91 -14.13
CA SER A 7 -8.22 3.53 -14.40
C SER A 7 -9.33 2.49 -14.51
N SER A 8 -9.07 1.36 -15.18
CA SER A 8 -10.04 0.26 -15.32
C SER A 8 -10.37 -0.39 -13.98
N ILE A 9 -9.36 -0.69 -13.15
CA ILE A 9 -9.56 -1.24 -11.80
C ILE A 9 -10.33 -0.24 -10.93
N LEU A 10 -10.01 1.04 -11.04
CA LEU A 10 -10.58 2.10 -10.21
C LEU A 10 -11.95 2.62 -10.66
N LYS A 11 -12.55 2.07 -11.73
CA LYS A 11 -13.94 2.36 -12.12
C LYS A 11 -14.94 1.98 -11.00
N ALA A 12 -14.64 0.92 -10.26
CA ALA A 12 -15.47 0.48 -9.13
C ALA A 12 -15.14 1.21 -7.80
N ALA A 13 -14.00 1.91 -7.75
CA ALA A 13 -13.50 2.55 -6.54
C ALA A 13 -14.18 3.91 -6.29
N LYS A 14 -15.01 3.97 -5.24
CA LYS A 14 -15.66 5.21 -4.78
C LYS A 14 -14.85 5.90 -3.69
N GLY A 15 -14.53 7.18 -3.90
CA GLY A 15 -13.83 8.02 -2.92
C GLY A 15 -12.42 7.54 -2.58
N VAL A 16 -11.83 8.11 -1.52
CA VAL A 16 -10.46 7.79 -1.05
C VAL A 16 -10.36 6.35 -0.58
N PHE A 17 -11.35 5.88 0.16
CA PHE A 17 -11.39 4.50 0.68
C PHE A 17 -11.30 3.47 -0.45
N GLY A 18 -12.14 3.60 -1.48
CA GLY A 18 -12.14 2.68 -2.62
C GLY A 18 -10.80 2.71 -3.37
N THR A 19 -10.22 3.90 -3.56
CA THR A 19 -8.93 4.02 -4.24
C THR A 19 -7.81 3.32 -3.45
N VAL A 20 -7.71 3.57 -2.15
CA VAL A 20 -6.69 2.93 -1.30
C VAL A 20 -6.92 1.43 -1.19
N LEU A 21 -8.17 0.98 -1.01
CA LEU A 21 -8.49 -0.44 -0.95
C LEU A 21 -8.08 -1.17 -2.24
N CYS A 22 -8.41 -0.63 -3.41
CA CYS A 22 -7.99 -1.21 -4.68
C CYS A 22 -6.46 -1.29 -4.79
N THR A 23 -5.75 -0.22 -4.42
CA THR A 23 -4.28 -0.23 -4.41
C THR A 23 -3.74 -1.32 -3.49
N MET A 24 -4.26 -1.44 -2.27
CA MET A 24 -3.82 -2.45 -1.31
C MET A 24 -4.05 -3.88 -1.82
N LEU A 25 -5.25 -4.13 -2.36
CA LEU A 25 -5.57 -5.43 -2.97
C LEU A 25 -4.61 -5.75 -4.11
N THR A 26 -4.35 -4.79 -5.01
CA THR A 26 -3.40 -5.00 -6.11
C THR A 26 -2.00 -5.34 -5.60
N CYS A 27 -1.48 -4.63 -4.58
CA CYS A 27 -0.17 -4.95 -4.01
C CYS A 27 -0.14 -6.38 -3.44
N THR A 28 -1.16 -6.75 -2.66
CA THR A 28 -1.26 -8.11 -2.10
C THR A 28 -1.37 -9.17 -3.21
N PHE A 29 -2.17 -8.94 -4.25
CA PHE A 29 -2.24 -9.84 -5.40
C PHE A 29 -0.91 -9.95 -6.14
N THR A 30 -0.19 -8.84 -6.33
CA THR A 30 1.13 -8.86 -6.94
C THR A 30 2.10 -9.68 -6.09
N ASN A 31 2.08 -9.59 -4.76
CA ASN A 31 2.90 -10.46 -3.90
C ASN A 31 2.58 -11.94 -4.03
N ILE A 32 1.29 -12.28 -4.10
CA ILE A 32 0.85 -13.67 -4.24
C ILE A 32 1.30 -14.25 -5.59
N ILE A 33 1.21 -13.48 -6.67
CA ILE A 33 1.51 -13.97 -8.03
C ILE A 33 3.01 -13.89 -8.35
N ALA A 34 3.64 -12.74 -8.10
CA ALA A 34 5.02 -12.48 -8.48
C ALA A 34 6.04 -13.03 -7.47
N GLY A 35 5.61 -13.31 -6.23
CA GLY A 35 6.50 -13.82 -5.18
C GLY A 35 7.58 -12.83 -4.75
N GLU A 36 7.47 -11.54 -5.10
CA GLU A 36 8.51 -10.56 -4.79
C GLU A 36 7.95 -9.21 -4.33
N GLN A 37 8.44 -8.75 -3.18
CA GLN A 37 8.00 -7.51 -2.51
C GLN A 37 8.33 -6.26 -3.32
N TYR A 38 9.52 -6.18 -3.93
CA TYR A 38 9.90 -5.03 -4.72
C TYR A 38 8.91 -4.76 -5.86
N LEU A 39 8.46 -5.83 -6.53
CA LEU A 39 7.50 -5.73 -7.63
C LEU A 39 6.10 -5.32 -7.14
N SER A 40 5.69 -5.80 -5.97
CA SER A 40 4.39 -5.44 -5.38
C SER A 40 4.30 -3.99 -4.88
N ILE A 41 5.44 -3.32 -4.71
CA ILE A 41 5.49 -1.89 -4.37
C ILE A 41 5.64 -1.04 -5.64
N VAL A 42 6.61 -1.36 -6.50
CA VAL A 42 6.97 -0.51 -7.64
C VAL A 42 5.89 -0.50 -8.71
N ILE A 43 5.32 -1.66 -9.05
CA ILE A 43 4.31 -1.75 -10.13
C ILE A 43 3.04 -0.99 -9.72
N PRO A 44 2.40 -1.26 -8.57
CA PRO A 44 1.20 -0.53 -8.16
C PRO A 44 1.50 0.95 -7.87
N GLY A 45 2.67 1.27 -7.31
CA GLY A 45 3.08 2.66 -7.07
C GLY A 45 3.12 3.48 -8.36
N ARG A 46 3.71 2.94 -9.43
CA ARG A 46 3.70 3.61 -10.74
C ARG A 46 2.35 3.58 -11.42
N MET A 47 1.60 2.49 -11.25
CA MET A 47 0.29 2.32 -11.85
C MET A 47 -0.75 3.31 -11.30
N TYR A 48 -0.73 3.57 -10.00
CA TYR A 48 -1.73 4.40 -9.33
C TYR A 48 -1.33 5.85 -9.08
N SER A 49 -0.04 6.21 -9.21
CA SER A 49 0.46 7.58 -8.93
C SER A 49 -0.37 8.67 -9.58
N GLU A 50 -0.60 8.55 -10.90
CA GLU A 50 -1.32 9.57 -11.65
C GLU A 50 -2.81 9.62 -11.28
N GLU A 51 -3.42 8.49 -10.95
CA GLU A 51 -4.83 8.43 -10.58
C GLU A 51 -5.08 9.00 -9.17
N PHE A 52 -4.15 8.82 -8.23
CA PHE A 52 -4.20 9.51 -6.93
C PHE A 52 -4.13 11.03 -7.12
N ARG A 53 -3.24 11.50 -8.01
CA ARG A 53 -3.12 12.92 -8.36
C ARG A 53 -4.40 13.47 -8.97
N LYS A 54 -4.98 12.79 -9.96
CA LYS A 54 -6.25 13.16 -10.61
C LYS A 54 -7.42 13.24 -9.63
N ARG A 55 -7.41 12.39 -8.59
CA ARG A 55 -8.42 12.37 -7.52
C ARG A 55 -8.14 13.36 -6.39
N GLY A 56 -7.08 14.17 -6.48
CA GLY A 56 -6.71 15.15 -5.45
C GLY A 56 -6.19 14.54 -4.15
N ILE A 57 -5.82 13.25 -4.16
CA ILE A 57 -5.32 12.51 -2.99
C ILE A 57 -3.80 12.74 -2.89
N HIS A 58 -3.30 13.07 -1.70
CA HIS A 58 -1.88 13.33 -1.52
C HIS A 58 -1.04 12.06 -1.77
N PRO A 59 0.11 12.12 -2.48
CA PRO A 59 0.97 10.97 -2.75
C PRO A 59 1.42 10.17 -1.52
N LYS A 60 1.46 10.81 -0.34
CA LYS A 60 1.70 10.13 0.94
C LYS A 60 0.68 9.03 1.24
N MET A 61 -0.58 9.21 0.83
CA MET A 61 -1.61 8.17 0.98
C MET A 61 -1.32 6.96 0.10
N LEU A 62 -0.80 7.19 -1.12
CA LEU A 62 -0.35 6.11 -1.98
C LEU A 62 0.83 5.36 -1.35
N SER A 63 1.88 6.08 -0.93
CA SER A 63 3.04 5.47 -0.25
C SER A 63 2.62 4.65 0.97
N ARG A 64 1.74 5.19 1.81
CA ARG A 64 1.17 4.46 2.95
C ARG A 64 0.43 3.19 2.51
N ALA A 65 -0.41 3.25 1.49
CA ALA A 65 -1.13 2.08 0.97
C ALA A 65 -0.17 0.99 0.46
N LEU A 66 0.92 1.37 -0.22
CA LEU A 66 1.95 0.45 -0.70
C LEU A 66 2.64 -0.27 0.46
N GLU A 67 3.04 0.45 1.50
CA GLU A 67 3.68 -0.14 2.68
C GLU A 67 2.72 -1.03 3.46
N ASP A 68 1.50 -0.55 3.70
CA ASP A 68 0.48 -1.27 4.47
C ASP A 68 0.04 -2.59 3.82
N SER A 69 0.33 -2.80 2.53
CA SER A 69 -0.08 -3.99 1.79
C SER A 69 1.07 -4.72 1.11
N GLY A 70 1.88 -4.06 0.30
CA GLY A 70 3.04 -4.62 -0.39
C GLY A 70 4.09 -5.14 0.59
N THR A 71 4.52 -4.32 1.54
CA THR A 71 5.51 -4.76 2.55
C THR A 71 4.93 -5.81 3.49
N LEU A 72 3.72 -5.58 4.01
CA LEU A 72 3.17 -6.43 5.05
C LEU A 72 2.61 -7.77 4.57
N SER A 73 2.18 -7.90 3.32
CA SER A 73 1.71 -9.20 2.82
C SER A 73 2.83 -10.12 2.32
N SER A 74 4.03 -9.60 2.03
CA SER A 74 5.15 -10.40 1.50
C SER A 74 5.55 -11.56 2.44
N PRO A 75 5.75 -11.34 3.76
CA PRO A 75 6.06 -12.41 4.70
C PRO A 75 4.97 -13.49 4.83
N LEU A 76 3.73 -13.21 4.43
CA LEU A 76 2.61 -14.14 4.60
C LEU A 76 2.47 -15.11 3.43
N VAL A 77 3.17 -14.87 2.32
CA VAL A 77 3.13 -15.69 1.12
C VAL A 77 4.29 -16.70 1.16
N PRO A 78 4.03 -18.02 1.22
CA PRO A 78 5.06 -19.03 1.47
C PRO A 78 6.20 -19.06 0.43
N TRP A 79 5.88 -18.73 -0.81
CA TRP A 79 6.82 -18.72 -1.94
C TRP A 79 7.36 -17.31 -2.26
N ASN A 80 7.05 -16.32 -1.42
CA ASN A 80 7.64 -15.00 -1.55
C ASN A 80 9.03 -14.99 -0.87
N THR A 81 9.97 -14.18 -1.37
CA THR A 81 11.33 -14.05 -0.85
C THR A 81 11.38 -13.93 0.69
N CYS A 82 10.56 -13.04 1.28
CA CYS A 82 10.54 -12.86 2.74
C CYS A 82 9.93 -14.06 3.46
N GLY A 83 8.88 -14.67 2.90
CA GLY A 83 8.25 -15.86 3.47
C GLY A 83 9.19 -17.07 3.49
N ALA A 84 9.92 -17.28 2.39
CA ALA A 84 10.94 -18.33 2.28
C ALA A 84 12.09 -18.12 3.28
N TYR A 85 12.55 -16.88 3.45
CA TYR A 85 13.60 -16.55 4.43
C TYR A 85 13.17 -16.83 5.88
N ILE A 86 11.96 -16.40 6.26
CA ILE A 86 11.43 -16.63 7.61
C ILE A 86 11.20 -18.12 7.85
N ALA A 87 10.65 -18.83 6.86
CA ALA A 87 10.46 -20.27 6.97
C ALA A 87 11.78 -21.03 7.12
N GLY A 88 12.83 -20.63 6.37
CA GLY A 88 14.17 -21.19 6.50
C GLY A 88 14.83 -20.91 7.85
N THR A 89 14.51 -19.78 8.48
CA THR A 89 15.06 -19.38 9.77
C THR A 89 14.33 -20.04 10.95
N LEU A 90 13.00 -20.06 10.91
CA LEU A 90 12.17 -20.59 11.99
C LEU A 90 11.92 -22.10 11.90
N GLY A 91 12.20 -22.72 10.75
CA GLY A 91 11.94 -24.15 10.51
C GLY A 91 10.46 -24.51 10.37
N VAL A 92 9.58 -23.51 10.23
CA VAL A 92 8.12 -23.71 10.08
C VAL A 92 7.60 -22.95 8.85
N SER A 93 6.53 -23.44 8.24
CA SER A 93 5.97 -22.80 7.03
C SER A 93 5.27 -21.48 7.36
N ALA A 94 5.09 -20.64 6.33
CA ALA A 94 4.36 -19.38 6.45
C ALA A 94 2.94 -19.53 7.01
N PHE A 95 2.25 -20.63 6.68
CA PHE A 95 0.92 -20.90 7.22
C PHE A 95 0.91 -21.13 8.73
N VAL A 96 2.02 -21.63 9.30
CA VAL A 96 2.15 -21.89 10.74
C VAL A 96 2.42 -20.60 11.49
N TYR A 97 3.34 -19.75 11.01
CA TYR A 97 3.66 -18.50 11.71
C TYR A 97 2.71 -17.34 11.38
N ALA A 98 2.00 -17.37 10.24
CA ALA A 98 1.15 -16.26 9.79
C ALA A 98 0.16 -15.75 10.85
N PRO A 99 -0.55 -16.60 11.63
CA PRO A 99 -1.45 -16.14 12.68
C PRO A 99 -0.77 -15.30 13.78
N TYR A 100 0.54 -15.50 13.97
CA TYR A 100 1.36 -14.79 14.97
C TYR A 100 2.00 -13.51 14.40
N ALA A 101 1.94 -13.30 13.08
CA ALA A 101 2.41 -12.08 12.42
C ALA A 101 1.38 -10.94 12.56
N LEU A 102 1.08 -10.58 13.82
CA LEU A 102 -0.01 -9.68 14.18
C LEU A 102 0.11 -8.31 13.50
N LEU A 103 1.32 -7.75 13.40
CA LEU A 103 1.53 -6.48 12.71
C LEU A 103 1.10 -6.56 11.23
N ASN A 104 1.47 -7.63 10.54
CA ASN A 104 1.18 -7.85 9.13
C ASN A 104 -0.33 -7.98 8.87
N ILE A 105 -1.08 -8.56 9.81
CA ILE A 105 -2.52 -8.78 9.69
C ILE A 105 -3.31 -7.53 10.13
N ILE A 106 -2.93 -6.92 11.25
CA ILE A 106 -3.72 -5.86 11.89
C ILE A 106 -3.49 -4.50 11.19
N ASN A 107 -2.25 -4.17 10.83
CA ASN A 107 -1.95 -2.85 10.29
C ASN A 107 -2.72 -2.49 9.00
N PRO A 108 -2.86 -3.38 7.99
CA PRO A 108 -3.70 -3.11 6.83
C PRO A 108 -5.17 -2.82 7.21
N LEU A 109 -5.71 -3.55 8.18
CA LEU A 109 -7.08 -3.38 8.66
C LEU A 109 -7.27 -2.04 9.38
N VAL A 110 -6.33 -1.68 10.26
CA VAL A 110 -6.32 -0.38 10.94
C VAL A 110 -6.20 0.74 9.92
N SER A 111 -5.38 0.56 8.89
CA SER A 111 -5.18 1.59 7.88
C SER A 111 -6.46 1.87 7.10
N LEU A 112 -7.16 0.83 6.65
CA LEU A 112 -8.47 0.93 6.00
C LEU A 112 -9.53 1.53 6.94
N ALA A 113 -9.54 1.14 8.21
CA ALA A 113 -10.45 1.69 9.21
C ALA A 113 -10.24 3.19 9.40
N MET A 114 -8.98 3.65 9.50
CA MET A 114 -8.67 5.09 9.58
C MET A 114 -9.20 5.86 8.36
N ILE A 115 -9.06 5.30 7.16
CA ILE A 115 -9.55 5.95 5.93
C ILE A 115 -11.08 5.94 5.87
N ALA A 116 -11.73 4.86 6.31
CA ALA A 116 -13.18 4.77 6.42
C ALA A 116 -13.76 5.82 7.38
N LEU A 117 -13.06 6.08 8.49
CA LEU A 117 -13.38 7.13 9.46
C LEU A 117 -12.93 8.53 9.01
N ASN A 118 -12.37 8.66 7.80
CA ASN A 118 -11.81 9.90 7.26
C ASN A 118 -10.71 10.53 8.15
N TYR A 119 -10.01 9.71 8.93
CA TYR A 119 -8.97 10.13 9.84
C TYR A 119 -7.59 10.14 9.17
N LYS A 120 -6.88 11.28 9.26
CA LYS A 120 -5.57 11.51 8.63
C LYS A 120 -5.55 11.23 7.12
N VAL A 121 -6.64 11.53 6.42
CA VAL A 121 -6.72 11.49 4.96
C VAL A 121 -6.10 12.78 4.41
N ALA A 122 -4.94 12.66 3.75
CA ALA A 122 -4.22 13.81 3.19
C ALA A 122 -4.61 14.09 1.73
N ARG A 123 -4.82 15.36 1.41
CA ARG A 123 -5.13 15.88 0.05
C ARG A 123 -4.06 16.86 -0.42
N ILE A 124 -3.97 17.05 -1.74
CA ILE A 124 -2.90 17.84 -2.40
C ILE A 124 -2.91 19.33 -2.01
N GLY A 125 -3.97 19.83 -1.36
CA GLY A 125 -4.04 21.21 -0.83
C GLY A 125 -3.66 21.37 0.64
N ASP A 126 -3.57 20.29 1.42
CA ASP A 126 -3.40 20.37 2.88
C ASP A 126 -1.97 20.80 3.28
N ASP A 127 -1.00 20.64 2.37
CA ASP A 127 0.40 20.95 2.61
C ASP A 127 0.72 22.46 2.50
N ASN A 128 -0.17 23.27 1.90
CA ASN A 128 0.03 24.72 1.82
C ASN A 128 -0.10 25.45 3.17
N GLU A 129 -0.65 24.80 4.20
CA GLU A 129 -0.69 25.36 5.56
C GLU A 129 0.47 24.90 6.46
N LYS A 130 1.22 23.87 6.06
CA LYS A 130 2.28 23.25 6.88
C LYS A 130 3.63 23.13 6.18
N GLY A 131 3.73 23.57 4.92
CA GLY A 131 4.98 23.73 4.22
C GLY A 131 5.88 24.69 4.99
N LEU A 132 6.89 24.13 5.64
CA LEU A 132 8.03 24.82 6.24
C LEU A 132 8.33 26.10 5.46
N LYS A 133 8.14 27.26 6.12
CA LYS A 133 8.83 28.49 5.75
C LYS A 133 10.31 28.17 5.85
N PHE A 134 10.91 27.70 4.75
CA PHE A 134 12.34 27.83 4.57
C PHE A 134 12.58 29.33 4.49
N GLU A 135 12.86 29.91 5.65
CA GLU A 135 13.41 31.23 5.78
C GLU A 135 14.61 31.26 4.83
N LYS A 136 14.50 32.07 3.78
CA LYS A 136 15.63 32.34 2.88
C LYS A 136 16.74 32.88 3.77
N VAL A 137 17.74 32.04 4.04
CA VAL A 137 19.00 32.49 4.60
C VAL A 137 19.63 33.36 3.51
N ASN A 138 19.57 34.68 3.73
CA ASN A 138 20.32 35.67 2.97
C ASN A 138 21.81 35.54 3.24
#